data_AF-A0A7C6D5G6-F1
#
_entry.id   AF-A0A7C6D5G6-F1
#
_cell.length_a   1.000
_cell.length_b   1.000
_cell.length_c   1.000
_cell.angle_alpha   90.00
_cell.angle_beta   90.00
_cell.angle_gamma   90.00
#
_symmetry.space_group_name_H-M   'P 1'
#
loop_
_entity.id
_entity.type
_entity.pdbx_description
1 polymer ?
#
loop_
_entity_poly.entity_id
_entity_poly.type
_entity_poly.pdbx_seq_one_letter_code
_entity_poly.pdbx_strand_id
1 'polypeptide(L)'
;MAYTNNLVKRFASLSKRLSIMIFCISFVIFSTQIPLDAAETLVTSLTKSSSWGEGPYVTQYSISLTNSNSFEIKNWRVEVSVPSGTTIQDSWNASFQIDASGSLVITPASYNGVIQSKSSVSDVGFQLVTSSPTGSSVKVKSATADRSVPTPTPTPTPVPKPTAIPTSAPTIVPTAQPTAIPTSAPTIVPTAQPTAIPTSAPTPIPTVAP
;
A
#
# COMPACT_ATOMS: atom_id res chain seq x y z
N MET A 1 22.45 -65.58 -44.73
CA MET A 1 21.43 -64.56 -45.06
C MET A 1 20.15 -64.74 -44.21
N ALA A 2 20.24 -64.62 -42.89
CA ALA A 2 19.05 -64.72 -42.01
C ALA A 2 19.20 -64.01 -40.65
N TYR A 3 20.14 -63.05 -40.52
CA TYR A 3 20.40 -62.37 -39.23
C TYR A 3 20.20 -60.85 -39.28
N THR A 4 20.00 -60.27 -40.46
CA THR A 4 19.81 -58.82 -40.65
C THR A 4 18.34 -58.37 -40.68
N ASN A 5 17.37 -59.30 -40.68
CA ASN A 5 15.94 -58.99 -40.81
C ASN A 5 15.16 -58.83 -39.48
N ASN A 6 15.78 -59.12 -38.33
CA ASN A 6 15.12 -58.99 -37.02
C ASN A 6 15.46 -57.69 -36.27
N LEU A 7 16.52 -56.98 -36.63
CA LEU A 7 16.81 -55.65 -36.06
C LEU A 7 15.88 -54.57 -36.62
N VAL A 8 15.62 -54.56 -37.94
CA VAL A 8 14.79 -53.53 -38.59
C VAL A 8 13.32 -53.57 -38.11
N LYS A 9 12.78 -54.76 -37.81
CA LYS A 9 11.40 -54.92 -37.29
C LYS A 9 11.25 -54.49 -35.82
N ARG A 10 12.32 -54.54 -35.01
CA ARG A 10 12.29 -54.08 -33.61
C ARG A 10 12.38 -52.54 -33.50
N PHE A 11 13.10 -51.88 -34.40
CA PHE A 11 13.17 -50.41 -34.45
C PHE A 11 11.88 -49.73 -34.95
N ALA A 12 11.13 -50.38 -35.85
CA ALA A 12 9.85 -49.85 -36.33
C ALA A 12 8.70 -49.89 -35.29
N SER A 13 8.79 -50.73 -34.26
CA SER A 13 7.79 -50.77 -33.18
C SER A 13 8.11 -49.82 -32.02
N LEU A 14 9.36 -49.37 -31.91
CA LEU A 14 9.82 -48.46 -30.87
C LEU A 14 9.58 -46.99 -31.24
N SER A 15 9.58 -46.64 -32.55
CA SER A 15 9.27 -45.27 -32.99
C SER A 15 7.77 -44.91 -32.92
N LYS A 16 6.86 -45.90 -32.88
CA LYS A 16 5.42 -45.67 -32.69
C LYS A 16 4.96 -45.65 -31.22
N ARG A 17 5.80 -46.07 -30.27
CA ARG A 17 5.51 -45.96 -28.82
C ARG A 17 6.15 -44.75 -28.15
N LEU A 18 7.09 -44.06 -28.82
CA LEU A 18 7.70 -42.83 -28.32
C LEU A 18 6.95 -41.55 -28.73
N SER A 19 6.07 -41.62 -29.74
CA SER A 19 5.31 -40.45 -30.24
C SER A 19 3.98 -40.18 -29.53
N ILE A 20 3.53 -41.06 -28.62
CA ILE A 20 2.28 -40.91 -27.84
C ILE A 20 2.56 -40.57 -26.36
N MET A 21 3.84 -40.46 -25.99
CA MET A 21 4.27 -40.05 -24.65
C MET A 21 4.90 -38.65 -24.66
N ILE A 22 4.51 -37.81 -25.61
CA ILE A 22 4.89 -36.37 -25.71
C ILE A 22 3.62 -35.49 -25.79
N PHE A 23 2.42 -36.06 -25.55
CA PHE A 23 1.16 -35.32 -25.62
C PHE A 23 0.28 -35.40 -24.36
N CYS A 24 0.81 -35.95 -23.27
CA CYS A 24 0.17 -35.95 -21.93
C CYS A 24 1.07 -35.31 -20.85
N ILE A 25 1.89 -34.33 -21.24
CA ILE A 25 2.25 -33.23 -20.34
C ILE A 25 1.34 -32.06 -20.74
N SER A 26 0.04 -32.35 -20.65
CA SER A 26 -1.01 -31.35 -20.79
C SER A 26 -0.87 -30.43 -19.59
N PHE A 27 -0.19 -29.31 -19.81
CA PHE A 27 -0.72 -28.00 -19.44
C PHE A 27 -1.21 -27.86 -17.99
N VAL A 28 -0.41 -28.35 -17.04
CA VAL A 28 -0.36 -27.76 -15.69
C VAL A 28 1.05 -27.21 -15.48
N ILE A 29 1.47 -26.34 -16.41
CA ILE A 29 2.29 -25.21 -15.97
C ILE A 29 1.27 -24.33 -15.24
N PHE A 30 1.02 -24.66 -13.96
CA PHE A 30 0.59 -23.65 -13.02
C PHE A 30 1.73 -22.65 -13.07
N SER A 31 1.58 -21.66 -13.93
CA SER A 31 2.42 -20.50 -13.96
C SER A 31 2.09 -19.81 -12.65
N THR A 32 2.70 -20.28 -11.55
CA THR A 32 3.31 -19.32 -10.64
C THR A 32 4.31 -18.59 -11.52
N GLN A 33 3.82 -17.59 -12.24
CA GLN A 33 4.55 -16.36 -12.32
C GLN A 33 4.82 -16.04 -10.85
N ILE A 34 5.93 -16.54 -10.32
CA ILE A 34 6.70 -15.76 -9.37
C ILE A 34 6.90 -14.50 -10.20
N PRO A 35 6.22 -13.38 -9.91
CA PRO A 35 6.62 -12.15 -10.57
C PRO A 35 8.12 -12.09 -10.29
N LEU A 36 8.91 -12.08 -11.36
CA LEU A 36 10.31 -11.73 -11.27
C LEU A 36 10.28 -10.27 -10.83
N ASP A 37 10.09 -10.09 -9.53
CA ASP A 37 9.98 -8.82 -8.85
C ASP A 37 11.32 -8.18 -9.15
N ALA A 38 11.32 -7.22 -10.07
CA ALA A 38 12.43 -6.30 -10.17
C ALA A 38 12.63 -5.81 -8.74
N ALA A 39 13.83 -5.91 -8.18
CA ALA A 39 14.11 -5.65 -6.77
C ALA A 39 13.63 -4.24 -6.35
N GLU A 40 12.36 -4.11 -5.99
CA GLU A 40 11.76 -2.91 -5.45
C GLU A 40 12.09 -2.92 -3.95
N THR A 41 12.90 -1.95 -3.53
CA THR A 41 13.71 -2.05 -2.31
C THR A 41 13.40 -0.93 -1.33
N LEU A 42 13.45 -1.25 -0.04
CA LEU A 42 13.59 -0.27 1.03
C LEU A 42 15.02 0.26 0.99
N VAL A 43 15.18 1.49 0.53
CA VAL A 43 16.51 2.12 0.41
C VAL A 43 16.82 2.84 1.69
N THR A 44 17.97 2.54 2.29
CA THR A 44 18.43 3.19 3.53
C THR A 44 19.69 4.01 3.31
N SER A 45 19.73 5.22 3.86
CA SER A 45 20.95 6.02 3.95
C SER A 45 21.27 6.32 5.40
N LEU A 46 22.45 5.91 5.85
CA LEU A 46 22.98 6.15 7.18
C LEU A 46 24.09 7.20 7.09
N THR A 47 23.94 8.29 7.84
CA THR A 47 24.89 9.40 7.84
C THR A 47 25.39 9.67 9.26
N LYS A 48 26.70 9.81 9.41
CA LYS A 48 27.31 10.32 10.64
C LYS A 48 27.19 11.85 10.65
N SER A 49 26.57 12.41 11.67
CA SER A 49 26.38 13.87 11.79
C SER A 49 27.56 14.54 12.50
N SER A 50 27.90 14.07 13.70
CA SER A 50 28.99 14.62 14.52
C SER A 50 29.52 13.59 15.51
N SER A 51 30.70 13.83 16.05
CA SER A 51 31.34 13.00 17.08
C SER A 51 32.07 13.89 18.08
N TRP A 52 31.93 13.61 19.36
CA TRP A 52 32.51 14.41 20.44
C TRP A 52 32.93 13.55 21.63
N GLY A 53 33.66 14.18 22.55
CA GLY A 53 34.27 13.54 23.71
C GLY A 53 35.75 13.22 23.52
N GLU A 54 36.47 13.08 24.63
CA GLU A 54 37.88 12.68 24.69
C GLU A 54 38.04 11.22 25.11
N GLY A 55 37.00 10.42 24.86
CA GLY A 55 36.89 9.02 25.29
C GLY A 55 36.03 8.85 26.55
N PRO A 56 35.07 7.90 26.57
CA PRO A 56 34.48 7.26 25.38
C PRO A 56 33.82 8.32 24.46
N TYR A 57 33.78 8.03 23.16
CA TYR A 57 33.28 8.97 22.15
C TYR A 57 31.79 8.80 21.97
N VAL A 58 31.05 9.91 21.91
CA VAL A 58 29.66 9.93 21.51
C VAL A 58 29.59 10.31 20.04
N THR A 59 28.91 9.52 19.21
CA THR A 59 28.73 9.80 17.79
C THR A 59 27.25 9.77 17.43
N GLN A 60 26.78 10.86 16.81
CA GLN A 60 25.41 11.00 16.35
C GLN A 60 25.28 10.54 14.91
N TYR A 61 24.23 9.77 14.65
CA TYR A 61 23.87 9.27 13.33
C TYR A 61 22.41 9.61 13.02
N SER A 62 22.14 9.83 11.73
CA SER A 62 20.79 9.85 11.18
C SER A 62 20.64 8.74 10.14
N ILE A 63 19.44 8.15 10.10
CA ILE A 63 19.06 7.18 9.08
C ILE A 63 17.79 7.64 8.38
N SER A 64 17.79 7.53 7.05
CA SER A 64 16.59 7.70 6.23
C SER A 64 16.23 6.39 5.56
N LEU A 65 14.93 6.13 5.44
CA LEU A 65 14.33 4.98 4.80
C LEU A 65 13.40 5.48 3.69
N THR A 66 13.63 5.03 2.46
CA THR A 66 12.83 5.41 1.29
C THR A 66 12.16 4.17 0.71
N ASN A 67 10.84 4.21 0.67
CA ASN A 67 10.04 3.22 -0.03
C ASN A 67 10.08 3.52 -1.54
N SER A 68 10.92 2.81 -2.28
CA SER A 68 11.00 2.95 -3.73
C SER A 68 9.96 2.11 -4.47
N ASN A 69 9.11 1.37 -3.77
CA ASN A 69 8.09 0.51 -4.36
C ASN A 69 6.92 1.33 -4.92
N SER A 70 6.12 0.68 -5.76
CA SER A 70 4.82 1.20 -6.20
C SER A 70 3.69 1.01 -5.18
N PHE A 71 3.92 0.24 -4.11
CA PHE A 71 2.97 -0.08 -3.05
C PHE A 71 3.44 0.42 -1.67
N GLU A 72 2.50 0.50 -0.73
CA GLU A 72 2.78 0.81 0.68
C GLU A 72 3.53 -0.36 1.36
N ILE A 73 4.48 -0.03 2.24
CA ILE A 73 5.19 -0.99 3.09
C ILE A 73 4.98 -0.68 4.57
N LYS A 74 5.13 -1.68 5.43
CA LYS A 74 5.01 -1.55 6.88
C LYS A 74 6.01 -2.42 7.64
N ASN A 75 6.06 -2.26 8.96
CA ASN A 75 6.89 -3.08 9.87
C ASN A 75 8.37 -3.10 9.45
N TRP A 76 8.90 -1.96 9.04
CA TRP A 76 10.29 -1.91 8.58
C TRP A 76 11.25 -2.30 9.70
N ARG A 77 12.39 -2.87 9.33
CA ARG A 77 13.44 -3.28 10.26
C ARG A 77 14.80 -3.10 9.61
N VAL A 78 15.70 -2.42 10.30
CA VAL A 78 17.08 -2.18 9.85
C VAL A 78 18.04 -2.81 10.83
N GLU A 79 19.00 -3.58 10.32
CA GLU A 79 20.17 -4.03 11.10
C GLU A 79 21.38 -3.18 10.71
N VAL A 80 22.09 -2.69 11.72
CA VAL A 80 23.31 -1.91 11.58
C VAL A 80 24.43 -2.64 12.31
N SER A 81 25.52 -2.93 11.60
CA SER A 81 26.75 -3.41 12.21
C SER A 81 27.36 -2.28 13.04
N VAL A 82 27.69 -2.56 14.30
CA VAL A 82 28.35 -1.62 15.21
C VAL A 82 29.59 -2.26 15.85
N PRO A 83 30.59 -1.48 16.27
CA PRO A 83 31.75 -2.00 17.01
C PRO A 83 31.35 -2.77 18.28
N SER A 84 32.17 -3.73 18.71
CA SER A 84 31.99 -4.38 20.00
C SER A 84 32.08 -3.37 21.15
N GLY A 85 31.28 -3.58 22.19
CA GLY A 85 31.22 -2.67 23.34
C GLY A 85 30.46 -1.36 23.07
N THR A 86 29.82 -1.21 21.91
CA THR A 86 28.93 -0.07 21.63
C THR A 86 27.75 -0.07 22.60
N THR A 87 27.39 1.10 23.12
CA THR A 87 26.12 1.32 23.84
C THR A 87 25.33 2.43 23.19
N ILE A 88 24.00 2.41 23.35
CA ILE A 88 23.11 3.48 22.88
C ILE A 88 23.07 4.54 23.98
N GLN A 89 23.45 5.78 23.65
CA GLN A 89 23.38 6.92 24.56
C GLN A 89 21.99 7.55 24.55
N ASP A 90 21.46 7.78 23.35
CA ASP A 90 20.19 8.46 23.10
C ASP A 90 19.64 8.06 21.74
N SER A 91 18.34 8.22 21.54
CA SER A 91 17.66 7.83 20.30
C SER A 91 16.29 8.46 20.16
N TRP A 92 15.86 8.72 18.93
CA TRP A 92 14.55 9.32 18.66
C TRP A 92 13.89 8.72 17.41
N ASN A 93 12.56 8.85 17.37
CA ASN A 93 11.69 8.50 16.24
C ASN A 93 11.76 7.04 15.76
N ALA A 94 12.33 6.13 16.56
CA ALA A 94 12.34 4.69 16.34
C ALA A 94 12.69 3.96 17.65
N SER A 95 12.56 2.64 17.64
CA SER A 95 13.02 1.77 18.73
C SER A 95 14.37 1.15 18.35
N PHE A 96 15.30 1.12 19.30
CA PHE A 96 16.68 0.72 19.10
C PHE A 96 17.10 -0.31 20.13
N GLN A 97 17.70 -1.42 19.67
CA GLN A 97 18.20 -2.48 20.55
C GLN A 97 19.47 -3.07 19.96
N ILE A 98 20.50 -3.30 20.77
CA ILE A 98 21.65 -4.12 20.36
C ILE A 98 21.30 -5.57 20.67
N ASP A 99 21.23 -6.41 19.65
CA ASP A 99 20.88 -7.82 19.82
C ASP A 99 22.04 -8.65 20.37
N ALA A 100 21.78 -9.93 20.66
CA ALA A 100 22.78 -10.85 21.17
C ALA A 100 23.96 -11.10 20.20
N SER A 101 23.81 -10.78 18.91
CA SER A 101 24.88 -10.87 17.93
C SER A 101 25.79 -9.63 17.91
N GLY A 102 25.41 -8.58 18.65
CA GLY A 102 26.09 -7.29 18.65
C GLY A 102 25.67 -6.37 17.50
N SER A 103 24.57 -6.65 16.82
CA SER A 103 24.01 -5.78 15.77
C SER A 103 23.00 -4.81 16.38
N LEU A 104 23.05 -3.54 15.97
CA LEU A 104 22.01 -2.58 16.31
C LEU A 104 20.78 -2.83 15.43
N VAL A 105 19.66 -3.16 16.04
CA VAL A 105 18.36 -3.36 15.42
C VAL A 105 17.51 -2.11 15.62
N ILE A 106 17.03 -1.56 14.51
CA ILE A 106 16.18 -0.38 14.46
C ILE A 106 14.81 -0.79 13.93
N THR A 107 13.76 -0.46 14.66
CA THR A 107 12.36 -0.78 14.33
C THR A 107 11.48 0.47 14.51
N PRO A 108 10.31 0.54 13.87
CA PRO A 108 9.49 1.74 13.87
C PRO A 108 9.02 2.18 15.24
N ALA A 109 8.82 3.49 15.37
CA ALA A 109 7.91 4.03 16.34
C ALA A 109 6.46 3.74 15.92
N SER A 110 5.52 3.83 16.86
CA SER A 110 4.11 3.49 16.61
C SER A 110 3.47 4.26 15.45
N TYR A 111 3.95 5.49 15.17
CA TYR A 111 3.38 6.39 14.17
C TYR A 111 4.06 6.35 12.80
N ASN A 112 5.23 5.73 12.67
CA ASN A 112 5.99 5.70 11.42
C ASN A 112 6.27 4.28 10.92
N GLY A 113 5.52 3.30 11.42
CA GLY A 113 5.61 1.90 10.99
C GLY A 113 5.16 1.64 9.56
N VAL A 114 4.46 2.59 8.93
CA VAL A 114 3.97 2.52 7.54
C VAL A 114 4.66 3.58 6.70
N ILE A 115 5.19 3.19 5.54
CA ILE A 115 5.78 4.10 4.56
C ILE A 115 4.99 3.97 3.25
N GLN A 116 4.32 5.06 2.86
CA GLN A 116 3.57 5.13 1.62
C GLN A 116 4.45 4.86 0.40
N SER A 117 3.83 4.45 -0.71
CA SER A 117 4.51 4.31 -2.00
C SER A 117 5.29 5.59 -2.34
N LYS A 118 6.52 5.42 -2.82
CA LYS A 118 7.44 6.52 -3.21
C LYS A 118 7.70 7.57 -2.11
N SER A 119 7.49 7.23 -0.84
CA SER A 119 7.67 8.14 0.30
C SER A 119 8.82 7.69 1.20
N SER A 120 9.19 8.54 2.16
CA SER A 120 10.34 8.31 3.04
C SER A 120 10.05 8.65 4.50
N VAL A 121 10.80 8.01 5.39
CA VAL A 121 10.99 8.39 6.79
C VAL A 121 12.45 8.84 6.94
N SER A 122 12.70 10.12 7.23
CA SER A 122 14.05 10.69 7.21
C SER A 122 14.54 11.24 8.56
N ASP A 123 13.62 11.45 9.50
CA ASP A 123 13.95 11.96 10.83
C ASP A 123 14.05 10.80 11.83
N VAL A 124 15.00 9.88 11.62
CA VAL A 124 15.32 8.84 12.60
C VAL A 124 16.79 8.99 12.95
N GLY A 125 17.11 9.01 14.24
CA GLY A 125 18.49 9.15 14.64
C GLY A 125 18.78 8.65 16.03
N PHE A 126 20.07 8.50 16.29
CA PHE A 126 20.59 7.87 17.48
C PHE A 126 22.01 8.31 17.77
N GLN A 127 22.42 8.17 19.02
CA GLN A 127 23.75 8.45 19.51
C GLN A 127 24.35 7.17 20.08
N LEU A 128 25.55 6.84 19.63
CA LEU A 128 26.29 5.67 20.11
C LEU A 128 27.50 6.12 20.92
N VAL A 129 27.77 5.40 22.00
CA VAL A 129 29.03 5.51 22.75
C VAL A 129 29.97 4.40 22.27
N THR A 130 31.18 4.78 21.87
CA THR A 130 32.21 3.86 21.36
C THR A 130 33.59 4.20 21.93
N SER A 131 34.47 3.20 22.02
CA SER A 131 35.85 3.36 22.51
C SER A 131 36.80 4.04 21.52
N SER A 132 36.36 4.28 20.30
CA SER A 132 37.12 4.91 19.22
C SER A 132 36.18 5.79 18.39
N PRO A 133 36.65 6.86 17.72
CA PRO A 133 35.83 7.69 16.83
C PRO A 133 35.47 6.91 15.55
N THR A 134 34.57 5.95 15.69
CA THR A 134 34.22 4.90 14.71
C THR A 134 33.18 5.36 13.70
N GLY A 135 33.53 6.32 12.86
CA GLY A 135 32.71 6.60 11.67
C GLY A 135 32.63 5.40 10.72
N SER A 136 33.76 4.72 10.47
CA SER A 136 33.88 3.75 9.37
C SER A 136 33.31 2.35 9.66
N SER A 137 33.14 1.98 10.93
CA SER A 137 32.69 0.64 11.34
C SER A 137 31.17 0.51 11.46
N VAL A 138 30.44 1.62 11.46
CA VAL A 138 28.98 1.63 11.56
C VAL A 138 28.37 1.60 10.16
N LYS A 139 27.70 0.51 9.80
CA LYS A 139 27.16 0.30 8.44
C LYS A 139 25.82 -0.43 8.47
N VAL A 140 24.91 -0.07 7.58
CA VAL A 140 23.68 -0.85 7.37
C VAL A 140 24.06 -2.23 6.84
N LYS A 141 23.60 -3.27 7.53
CA LYS A 141 23.77 -4.67 7.18
C LYS A 141 22.60 -5.19 6.37
N SER A 142 21.37 -4.85 6.79
CA SER A 142 20.15 -5.22 6.08
C SER A 142 19.03 -4.23 6.40
N ALA A 143 18.08 -4.12 5.47
CA ALA A 143 16.84 -3.38 5.65
C ALA A 143 15.70 -4.19 5.03
N THR A 144 14.63 -4.36 5.79
CA THR A 144 13.47 -5.18 5.40
C THR A 144 12.18 -4.46 5.76
N ALA A 145 11.10 -4.77 5.05
CA ALA A 145 9.75 -4.32 5.38
C ALA A 145 8.72 -5.26 4.76
N ASP A 146 7.53 -5.30 5.33
CA ASP A 146 6.40 -6.05 4.82
C ASP A 146 5.64 -5.21 3.79
N ARG A 147 5.15 -5.82 2.72
CA ARG A 147 4.18 -5.17 1.83
C ARG A 147 2.83 -5.03 2.56
N SER A 148 2.27 -3.84 2.55
CA SER A 148 0.88 -3.64 2.94
C SER A 148 -0.04 -4.20 1.85
N VAL A 149 -0.80 -5.24 2.18
CA VAL A 149 -1.86 -5.75 1.31
C VAL A 149 -3.14 -4.99 1.66
N PRO A 150 -3.76 -4.27 0.70
CA PRO A 150 -5.03 -3.60 0.97
C PRO A 150 -6.07 -4.65 1.35
N THR A 151 -6.83 -4.37 2.41
CA THR A 151 -8.04 -5.16 2.70
C THR A 151 -9.05 -4.88 1.59
N PRO A 152 -9.66 -5.89 0.96
CA PRO A 152 -10.66 -5.64 -0.07
C PRO A 152 -11.78 -4.80 0.53
N THR A 153 -12.05 -3.65 -0.08
CA THR A 153 -13.21 -2.83 0.28
C THR A 153 -14.48 -3.61 -0.05
N PRO A 154 -15.49 -3.64 0.85
CA PRO A 154 -16.75 -4.31 0.55
C PRO A 154 -17.38 -3.66 -0.69
N THR A 155 -17.73 -4.47 -1.68
CA THR A 155 -18.48 -4.00 -2.85
C THR A 155 -19.85 -3.53 -2.38
N PRO A 156 -20.28 -2.30 -2.69
CA PRO A 156 -21.63 -1.86 -2.32
C PRO A 156 -22.65 -2.79 -2.98
N THR A 157 -23.48 -3.42 -2.15
CA THR A 157 -24.56 -4.27 -2.63
C THR A 157 -25.59 -3.36 -3.32
N PRO A 158 -26.05 -3.67 -4.55
CA PRO A 158 -27.05 -2.86 -5.22
C PRO A 158 -28.34 -2.86 -4.39
N VAL A 159 -28.77 -1.68 -3.95
CA VAL A 159 -30.07 -1.49 -3.29
C VAL A 159 -31.15 -1.62 -4.37
N PRO A 160 -32.14 -2.52 -4.23
CA PRO A 160 -33.23 -2.62 -5.19
C PRO A 160 -33.99 -1.29 -5.26
N LYS A 161 -34.16 -0.76 -6.48
CA LYS A 161 -34.96 0.44 -6.73
C LYS A 161 -36.40 0.21 -6.25
N PRO A 162 -37.03 1.14 -5.51
CA PRO A 162 -38.42 1.02 -5.11
C PRO A 162 -39.30 0.82 -6.35
N THR A 163 -40.08 -0.26 -6.37
CA THR A 163 -41.10 -0.48 -7.40
C THR A 163 -42.28 0.43 -7.07
N ALA A 164 -42.58 1.38 -7.95
CA ALA A 164 -43.76 2.21 -7.80
C ALA A 164 -45.01 1.33 -7.94
N ILE A 165 -45.78 1.19 -6.86
CA ILE A 165 -47.09 0.56 -6.90
C ILE A 165 -48.03 1.57 -7.57
N PRO A 166 -48.74 1.22 -8.66
CA PRO A 166 -49.69 2.13 -9.27
C PRO A 166 -50.88 2.34 -8.33
N THR A 167 -51.09 3.57 -7.88
CA THR A 167 -52.29 3.96 -7.14
C THR A 167 -53.47 4.00 -8.13
N SER A 168 -54.52 3.23 -7.87
CA SER A 168 -55.74 3.26 -8.66
C SER A 168 -56.39 4.66 -8.58
N ALA A 169 -56.81 5.18 -9.73
CA ALA A 169 -57.48 6.47 -9.83
C ALA A 169 -58.81 6.47 -9.04
N PRO A 170 -59.15 7.56 -8.33
CA PRO A 170 -60.39 7.64 -7.58
C PRO A 170 -61.61 7.70 -8.53
N THR A 171 -62.61 6.88 -8.26
CA THR A 171 -63.91 6.91 -8.95
C THR A 171 -64.70 8.12 -8.45
N ILE A 172 -64.88 9.15 -9.28
CA ILE A 172 -65.73 10.31 -8.95
C ILE A 172 -67.20 9.90 -9.14
N VAL A 173 -67.98 9.90 -8.05
CA VAL A 173 -69.45 9.85 -8.10
C VAL A 173 -69.96 11.31 -8.08
N PRO A 174 -70.83 11.74 -9.00
CA PRO A 174 -71.30 13.12 -9.02
C PRO A 174 -72.38 13.33 -7.95
N THR A 175 -72.12 14.22 -7.00
CA THR A 175 -73.16 14.76 -6.10
C THR A 175 -73.88 15.94 -6.73
N ALA A 176 -75.19 16.00 -6.49
CA ALA A 176 -76.15 16.91 -7.08
C ALA A 176 -75.81 18.41 -6.96
N GLN A 177 -76.32 19.15 -7.93
CA GLN A 177 -76.26 20.59 -8.16
C GLN A 177 -76.48 21.45 -6.90
N PRO A 178 -75.59 22.41 -6.57
CA PRO A 178 -75.86 23.40 -5.56
C PRO A 178 -76.76 24.51 -6.11
N THR A 179 -77.79 24.86 -5.34
CA THR A 179 -78.63 26.04 -5.56
C THR A 179 -78.17 27.13 -4.59
N ALA A 180 -78.13 28.37 -5.08
CA ALA A 180 -78.08 29.66 -4.37
C ALA A 180 -76.76 30.49 -4.43
N ILE A 181 -76.87 31.56 -5.23
CA ILE A 181 -76.51 32.99 -5.03
C ILE A 181 -75.08 33.34 -4.55
N PRO A 182 -74.31 34.18 -5.29
CA PRO A 182 -72.98 34.60 -4.87
C PRO A 182 -73.06 35.75 -3.87
N THR A 183 -72.21 35.74 -2.84
CA THR A 183 -71.93 36.95 -2.06
C THR A 183 -70.45 37.06 -1.74
N SER A 184 -69.90 38.22 -2.15
CA SER A 184 -68.66 38.87 -1.73
C SER A 184 -67.34 38.08 -1.76
N ALA A 185 -66.47 38.53 -2.66
CA ALA A 185 -65.06 38.17 -2.75
C ALA A 185 -64.26 38.48 -1.47
N PRO A 186 -63.29 37.62 -1.10
CA PRO A 186 -62.15 38.04 -0.30
C PRO A 186 -60.86 38.09 -1.12
N THR A 187 -60.18 39.20 -0.95
CA THR A 187 -58.84 39.59 -1.41
C THR A 187 -57.77 38.59 -0.98
N ILE A 188 -56.89 38.16 -1.90
CA ILE A 188 -55.61 37.53 -1.55
C ILE A 188 -54.49 38.26 -2.29
N VAL A 189 -53.62 38.88 -1.51
CA VAL A 189 -52.36 39.56 -1.89
C VAL A 189 -51.31 38.49 -2.25
N PRO A 190 -50.46 38.68 -3.27
CA PRO A 190 -49.55 37.64 -3.74
C PRO A 190 -48.39 37.36 -2.75
N THR A 191 -48.03 36.08 -2.65
CA THR A 191 -46.89 35.53 -1.90
C THR A 191 -45.54 35.95 -2.48
N ALA A 192 -44.60 36.30 -1.60
CA ALA A 192 -43.21 36.57 -1.95
C ALA A 192 -42.50 35.32 -2.51
N GLN A 193 -41.72 35.53 -3.56
CA GLN A 193 -40.90 34.57 -4.29
C GLN A 193 -39.71 34.08 -3.44
N PRO A 194 -39.30 32.79 -3.50
CA PRO A 194 -38.11 32.32 -2.80
C PRO A 194 -36.83 32.79 -3.50
N THR A 195 -35.89 33.29 -2.70
CA THR A 195 -34.55 33.75 -3.13
C THR A 195 -33.64 32.53 -3.30
N ALA A 196 -33.08 32.33 -4.50
CA ALA A 196 -32.02 31.36 -4.73
C ALA A 196 -30.71 31.89 -4.15
N ILE A 197 -30.03 31.09 -3.32
CA ILE A 197 -28.69 31.37 -2.83
C ILE A 197 -27.70 30.74 -3.82
N PRO A 198 -26.79 31.49 -4.46
CA PRO A 198 -25.73 30.90 -5.27
C PRO A 198 -24.58 30.44 -4.38
N THR A 199 -24.09 29.23 -4.66
CA THR A 199 -22.91 28.61 -4.07
C THR A 199 -21.64 29.36 -4.51
N SER A 200 -20.79 29.75 -3.55
CA SER A 200 -19.48 30.35 -3.80
C SER A 200 -18.51 29.33 -4.42
N ALA A 201 -17.95 29.67 -5.58
CA ALA A 201 -16.86 28.94 -6.24
C ALA A 201 -15.54 29.05 -5.46
N PRO A 202 -14.64 28.04 -5.52
CA PRO A 202 -13.36 28.08 -4.83
C PRO A 202 -12.32 28.93 -5.58
N THR A 203 -11.52 29.67 -4.81
CA THR A 203 -10.40 30.52 -5.23
C THR A 203 -9.17 29.67 -5.61
N PRO A 204 -8.48 29.92 -6.75
CA PRO A 204 -7.18 29.31 -7.01
C PRO A 204 -6.06 30.02 -6.23
N ILE A 205 -5.16 29.22 -5.66
CA ILE A 205 -3.93 29.63 -4.94
C ILE A 205 -2.89 30.15 -5.95
N PRO A 206 -2.13 31.22 -5.64
CA PRO A 206 -1.15 31.77 -6.57
C PRO A 206 0.12 30.91 -6.66
N THR A 207 0.56 30.69 -7.90
CA THR A 207 1.85 30.08 -8.25
C THR A 207 2.96 31.10 -8.00
N VAL A 208 3.93 30.75 -7.15
CA VAL A 208 5.23 31.46 -7.08
C VAL A 208 6.17 30.78 -8.07
N ALA A 209 6.73 31.58 -8.98
CA ALA A 209 7.78 31.19 -9.92
C ALA A 209 9.07 31.98 -9.59
N PRO A 210 10.25 31.54 -10.08
CA PRO A 210 11.50 31.42 -9.33
C PRO A 210 12.22 32.72 -8.97
#